data_AF-A0A536X7A4-F1
#
_entry.id   AF-A0A536X7A4-F1
#
_cell.length_a   1.000
_cell.length_b   1.000
_cell.length_c   1.000
_cell.angle_alpha   90.00
_cell.angle_beta   90.00
_cell.angle_gamma   90.00
#
_symmetry.space_group_name_H-M   'P 1'
#
loop_
_entity.id
_entity.type
_entity.pdbx_description
1 polymer ?
#
loop_
_entity_poly.entity_id
_entity_poly.type
_entity_poly.pdbx_seq_one_letter_code
_entity_poly.pdbx_strand_id
1 'polypeptide(L)' 'MNATRDPEANAFLRLVEFKWLMAGVGWWVDLTRLQRDIAYSEECLQRALGSGSRLLREHSVDLLGLRLRSDAAVSA' A
#
# COMPACT_ATOMS: atom_id res chain seq x y z
N MET A 1 2.77 29.01 -2.49
CA MET A 1 2.14 27.67 -2.63
C MET A 1 2.69 26.76 -1.54
N ASN A 2 2.14 26.83 -0.32
CA ASN A 2 2.50 25.92 0.76
C ASN A 2 1.50 24.76 0.77
N ALA A 3 1.76 23.75 -0.05
CA ALA A 3 1.10 22.47 0.10
C ALA A 3 1.77 21.74 1.26
N THR A 4 1.38 22.03 2.50
CA THR A 4 1.44 21.03 3.56
C THR A 4 0.55 19.89 3.11
N ARG A 5 1.12 18.95 2.33
CA ARG A 5 0.41 17.77 1.86
C ARG A 5 -0.03 17.02 3.10
N ASP A 6 -1.33 16.89 3.26
CA ASP A 6 -1.94 16.05 4.27
C ASP A 6 -1.30 14.64 4.21
N PRO A 7 -0.63 14.19 5.28
CA PRO A 7 0.00 12.88 5.34
C PRO A 7 -0.99 11.74 5.06
N GLU A 8 -2.26 11.91 5.47
CA GLU A 8 -3.31 10.92 5.25
C GLU A 8 -3.72 10.84 3.77
N ALA A 9 -3.84 12.00 3.11
CA ALA A 9 -4.09 12.06 1.67
C ALA A 9 -2.96 11.41 0.85
N ASN A 10 -1.71 11.60 1.27
CA ASN A 10 -0.56 10.93 0.65
C ASN A 10 -0.58 9.41 0.87
N ALA A 11 -0.99 8.94 2.05
CA ALA A 11 -1.12 7.51 2.33
C ALA A 11 -2.23 6.85 1.51
N PHE A 12 -3.38 7.52 1.38
CA PHE A 12 -4.49 7.05 0.55
C PHE A 12 -4.12 6.96 -0.92
N LEU A 13 -3.43 7.98 -1.47
CA LEU A 13 -2.96 7.96 -2.85
C LEU A 13 -2.03 6.76 -3.11
N ARG A 14 -1.10 6.46 -2.20
CA ARG A 14 -0.21 5.29 -2.34
C ARG A 14 -0.96 3.96 -2.34
N LEU A 15 -2.05 3.84 -1.58
CA LEU A 15 -2.92 2.66 -1.60
C LEU A 15 -3.67 2.53 -2.93
N VAL A 16 -4.14 3.65 -3.49
CA VAL A 16 -4.80 3.67 -4.80
C VAL A 16 -3.81 3.33 -5.92
N GLU A 17 -2.59 3.88 -5.88
CA GLU A 17 -1.51 3.54 -6.80
C GLU A 17 -1.18 2.03 -6.72
N PHE A 18 -1.01 1.50 -5.51
CA PHE A 18 -0.76 0.08 -5.31
C PHE A 18 -1.88 -0.80 -5.89
N LYS A 19 -3.16 -0.44 -5.65
CA LYS A 19 -4.31 -1.13 -6.22
C LYS A 19 -4.24 -1.18 -7.74
N TRP A 20 -3.90 -0.07 -8.39
CA TRP A 20 -3.81 -0.02 -9.86
C TRP A 20 -2.64 -0.82 -10.39
N LEU A 21 -1.49 -0.80 -9.72
CA LEU A 21 -0.35 -1.64 -10.09
C LEU A 21 -0.67 -3.13 -9.99
N MET A 22 -1.38 -3.55 -8.94
CA MET A 22 -1.87 -4.92 -8.78
C MET A 22 -2.82 -5.33 -9.92
N ALA A 23 -3.76 -4.44 -10.29
CA ALA A 23 -4.67 -4.69 -11.41
C ALA A 23 -3.90 -4.84 -12.74
N GLY A 24 -2.85 -4.03 -12.95
CA GLY A 24 -1.97 -4.11 -14.13
C GLY A 24 -1.22 -5.43 -14.26
N VAL A 25 -1.02 -6.17 -13.17
CA VAL A 25 -0.41 -7.52 -13.17
C VAL A 25 -1.45 -8.65 -13.04
N GLY A 26 -2.74 -8.34 -13.17
CA GLY A 26 -3.83 -9.32 -13.23
C GLY A 26 -4.53 -9.61 -11.89
N TRP A 27 -4.25 -8.84 -10.83
CA TRP A 27 -4.84 -9.05 -9.51
C TRP A 27 -5.76 -7.90 -9.09
N TRP A 28 -7.03 -8.22 -8.83
CA TRP A 28 -8.00 -7.25 -8.34
C TRP A 28 -7.91 -7.14 -6.81
N VAL A 29 -7.74 -5.90 -6.33
CA VAL A 29 -7.63 -5.59 -4.90
C VAL A 29 -8.84 -4.77 -4.44
N ASP A 30 -9.45 -5.22 -3.35
CA ASP A 30 -10.46 -4.45 -2.62
C ASP A 30 -9.76 -3.43 -1.70
N LEU A 31 -9.95 -2.15 -1.99
CA LEU A 31 -9.29 -1.06 -1.27
C LEU A 31 -9.77 -0.93 0.18
N THR A 32 -11.06 -1.15 0.42
CA THR A 32 -11.64 -1.06 1.76
C THR A 32 -11.12 -2.21 2.63
N ARG A 33 -11.02 -3.41 2.06
CA ARG A 33 -10.44 -4.56 2.75
C ARG A 33 -8.92 -4.38 2.96
N LEU A 34 -8.20 -3.84 1.98
CA LEU A 34 -6.77 -3.52 2.10
C LEU A 34 -6.47 -2.53 3.24
N GLN A 35 -7.41 -1.66 3.59
CA GLN A 35 -7.24 -0.73 4.71
C GLN A 35 -7.54 -1.35 6.08
N ARG A 36 -8.48 -2.30 6.14
CA ARG A 36 -9.07 -2.78 7.41
C ARG A 36 -8.60 -4.17 7.82
N ASP A 37 -8.18 -4.99 6.86
CA ASP A 37 -7.81 -6.39 7.04
C ASP A 37 -6.30 -6.53 6.85
N ILE A 38 -5.59 -6.73 7.97
CA ILE A 38 -4.12 -6.85 7.98
C ILE A 38 -3.68 -8.09 7.18
N ALA A 39 -4.34 -9.23 7.38
CA ALA A 39 -4.00 -10.47 6.69
C ALA A 39 -4.18 -10.34 5.17
N TYR A 40 -5.30 -9.73 4.73
CA TYR A 40 -5.53 -9.45 3.31
C TYR A 40 -4.46 -8.52 2.72
N SER A 41 -3.99 -7.57 3.52
CA SER A 41 -2.96 -6.64 3.10
C SER A 41 -1.59 -7.31 2.95
N GLU A 42 -1.22 -8.16 3.90
CA GLU A 42 0.01 -8.95 3.84
C GLU A 42 -0.01 -9.90 2.64
N GLU A 43 -1.13 -10.57 2.38
CA GLU A 43 -1.29 -11.42 1.19
C GLU A 43 -1.07 -10.62 -0.11
N CYS A 44 -1.68 -9.44 -0.22
CA CYS A 44 -1.50 -8.57 -1.38
C CYS A 44 -0.04 -8.13 -1.55
N LEU A 45 0.63 -7.77 -0.45
CA LEU A 45 2.04 -7.38 -0.44
C LEU A 45 2.96 -8.54 -0.83
N GLN A 46 2.72 -9.75 -0.31
CA GLN A 46 3.50 -10.94 -0.68
C GLN A 46 3.40 -11.24 -2.18
N ARG A 47 2.19 -11.16 -2.75
CA ARG A 47 1.99 -11.31 -4.21
C ARG A 47 2.71 -10.24 -5.01
N ALA A 48 2.63 -8.99 -4.55
CA ALA A 48 3.28 -7.86 -5.21
C ALA A 48 4.81 -8.00 -5.22
N LEU A 49 5.40 -8.43 -4.10
CA LEU A 49 6.83 -8.71 -3.95
C LEU A 49 7.30 -9.89 -4.83
N GLY A 50 6.46 -10.92 -4.98
CA GLY A 50 6.70 -12.05 -5.87
C GLY A 50 6.48 -11.77 -7.36
N SER A 51 5.96 -10.59 -7.72
CA SER A 51 5.64 -10.26 -9.11
C SER A 51 6.89 -10.01 -9.96
N GLY A 52 6.75 -10.19 -11.28
CA GLY A 52 7.77 -9.80 -12.26
C GLY A 52 7.90 -8.28 -12.45
N SER A 53 6.97 -7.48 -11.90
CA SER A 53 6.95 -6.03 -12.08
C SER A 53 7.85 -5.34 -11.05
N ARG A 54 8.98 -4.81 -11.52
CA ARG A 54 9.92 -4.06 -10.67
C ARG A 54 9.23 -2.89 -9.95
N LEU A 55 8.40 -2.12 -10.68
CA LEU A 55 7.68 -0.97 -10.14
C LEU A 55 6.75 -1.37 -8.99
N LEU A 56 6.00 -2.47 -9.16
CA LEU A 56 5.11 -2.99 -8.12
C LEU A 56 5.89 -3.45 -6.88
N ARG A 57 7.05 -4.10 -7.06
CA ARG A 57 7.90 -4.51 -5.94
C ARG A 57 8.43 -3.31 -5.15
N GLU A 58 8.94 -2.29 -5.84
CA GLU A 58 9.45 -1.07 -5.20
C GLU A 58 8.33 -0.35 -4.43
N HIS A 59 7.15 -0.20 -5.03
CA HIS A 59 5.99 0.38 -4.35
C HIS A 59 5.53 -0.41 -3.12
N SER A 60 5.68 -1.73 -3.13
CA SER A 60 5.29 -2.60 -2.01
C SER A 60 6.18 -2.40 -0.80
N VAL A 61 7.49 -2.19 -1.02
CA VAL A 61 8.45 -1.90 0.06
C VAL A 61 8.12 -0.56 0.71
N ASP A 62 7.83 0.46 -0.08
CA ASP A 62 7.40 1.77 0.40
C ASP A 62 6.12 1.67 1.25
N LEU A 63 5.13 0.93 0.76
CA LEU A 63 3.85 0.76 1.45
C LEU A 63 4.01 0.01 2.78
N LEU A 64 4.86 -1.01 2.83
CA LEU A 64 5.21 -1.73 4.06
C LEU A 64 5.86 -0.81 5.09
N GLY A 65 6.81 0.04 4.66
CA GLY A 65 7.48 1.00 5.53
C GLY A 65 6.54 2.05 6.13
N LEU A 66 5.50 2.46 5.38
CA LEU A 66 4.44 3.33 5.90
C LEU A 66 3.57 2.62 6.93
N ARG A 67 3.20 1.36 6.66
CA ARG A 67 2.32 0.59 7.55
C ARG A 67 2.95 0.32 8.91
N LEU A 68 4.22 -0.10 8.92
CA LEU A 68 4.98 -0.33 10.16
C LEU A 68 5.08 0.94 11.03
N ARG A 69 5.15 2.12 10.40
CA ARG A 69 5.14 3.41 11.11
C ARG A 69 3.78 3.72 11.72
N SER A 70 2.70 3.42 11.02
CA SER A 70 1.33 3.61 11.52
C SER A 70 1.01 2.68 12.69
N ASP A 71 1.38 1.41 12.61
CA ASP A 71 1.15 0.44 13.70
C ASP A 71 1.92 0.80 14.98
N ALA A 72 3.14 1.32 14.83
CA ALA A 72 3.95 1.83 15.93
C ALA A 72 3.35 3.09 16.59
N ALA A 73 2.66 3.94 15.82
CA ALA A 73 2.02 5.15 16.34
C ALA A 73 0.68 4.87 17.06
N VAL A 74 -0.01 3.77 16.73
CA VAL A 74 -1.27 3.36 17.36
C VAL A 74 -1.05 2.58 18.67
N SER A 75 0.17 2.07 18.89
CA SER A 75 0.53 1.25 20.07
C SER A 75 1.20 2.03 21.21
N ALA A 76 1.26 3.38 21.13
CA ALA A 76 1.86 4.29 22.11
C ALA A 76 0.79 5.14 22.82
#